data_AF-A0A5N6JCE2-F1
#
_entry.id   AF-A0A5N6JCE2-F1
#
_cell.length_a   1.000
_cell.length_b   1.000
_cell.length_c   1.000
_cell.angle_alpha   90.00
_cell.angle_beta   90.00
_cell.angle_gamma   90.00
#
_symmetry.space_group_name_H-M   'P 1'
#
loop_
_entity.id
_entity.type
_entity.pdbx_description
1 polymer ?
#
loop_
_entity_poly.entity_id
_entity_poly.type
_entity_poly.pdbx_seq_one_letter_code
_entity_poly.pdbx_strand_id
1 'polypeptide(L)'
;MKFISVIALLAPAVLAAPGDAWITLIKEQCPDMSEQCLNLAKEAHQPGFDMVAAVKAKQTLPTCNPAYETCIQNLSGGGPETFPLGATQADPATCVLQIAPDHIKYFLDNDKASTPIPASRNCALRELHRVAHVELGPLA
;
A
#
# COMPACT_ATOMS: atom_id res chain seq x y z
N MET A 1 -32.67 -17.10 -3.68
CA MET A 1 -31.79 -16.32 -2.78
C MET A 1 -30.73 -17.23 -2.18
N LYS A 2 -29.56 -17.39 -2.82
CA LYS A 2 -28.38 -18.09 -2.27
C LYS A 2 -27.11 -17.58 -2.98
N PHE A 3 -26.70 -16.34 -2.70
CA PHE A 3 -25.45 -15.76 -3.23
C PHE A 3 -24.61 -15.03 -2.16
N ILE A 4 -25.01 -15.07 -0.89
CA ILE A 4 -24.35 -14.32 0.21
C ILE A 4 -23.53 -15.26 1.13
N SER A 5 -22.97 -16.36 0.60
CA SER A 5 -22.20 -17.29 1.45
C SER A 5 -20.78 -17.57 0.99
N VAL A 6 -20.35 -17.10 -0.19
CA VAL A 6 -18.97 -17.35 -0.66
C VAL A 6 -18.02 -16.21 -0.28
N ILE A 7 -18.50 -14.96 -0.19
CA ILE A 7 -17.66 -13.80 0.15
C ILE A 7 -17.19 -13.87 1.63
N ALA A 8 -17.99 -14.43 2.53
CA ALA A 8 -17.62 -14.58 3.94
C ALA A 8 -16.52 -15.64 4.18
N LEU A 9 -16.33 -16.60 3.27
CA LEU A 9 -15.31 -17.65 3.37
C LEU A 9 -13.94 -17.19 2.86
N LEU A 10 -13.88 -16.13 2.05
CA LEU A 10 -12.63 -15.58 1.50
C LEU A 10 -12.05 -14.45 2.36
N ALA A 11 -12.87 -13.80 3.20
CA ALA A 11 -12.43 -12.69 4.05
C ALA A 11 -11.22 -13.02 4.96
N PRO A 12 -11.09 -14.22 5.56
CA PRO A 12 -9.91 -14.52 6.37
C PRO A 12 -8.64 -14.76 5.55
N ALA A 13 -8.75 -15.20 4.30
CA ALA A 13 -7.60 -15.52 3.45
C ALA A 13 -7.05 -14.29 2.72
N VAL A 14 -7.92 -13.35 2.33
CA VAL A 14 -7.53 -12.08 1.68
C VAL A 14 -6.73 -11.19 2.64
N LEU A 15 -7.08 -11.21 3.94
CA LEU A 15 -6.36 -10.49 5.00
C LEU A 15 -5.17 -11.26 5.59
N ALA A 16 -5.00 -12.54 5.22
CA ALA A 16 -3.92 -13.41 5.69
C ALA A 16 -2.98 -13.86 4.56
N ALA A 17 -3.09 -13.27 3.36
CA ALA A 17 -2.05 -13.36 2.35
C ALA A 17 -0.73 -12.93 3.01
N PRO A 18 0.37 -13.69 2.82
CA PRO A 18 1.54 -13.56 3.66
C PRO A 18 2.15 -12.18 3.45
N GLY A 19 1.88 -11.25 4.38
CA GLY A 19 2.44 -9.89 4.35
C GLY A 19 3.97 -9.85 4.37
N ASP A 20 4.62 -11.01 4.48
CA ASP A 20 6.06 -11.19 4.30
C ASP A 20 6.52 -10.96 2.86
N ALA A 21 5.71 -11.22 1.83
CA ALA A 21 6.11 -11.03 0.43
C ALA A 21 6.32 -9.55 0.10
N TRP A 22 5.36 -8.69 0.45
CA TRP A 22 5.48 -7.24 0.37
C TRP A 22 6.71 -6.70 1.14
N ILE A 23 6.93 -7.17 2.37
CA ILE A 23 8.08 -6.72 3.17
C ILE A 23 9.40 -7.22 2.57
N THR A 24 9.43 -8.43 2.03
CA THR A 24 10.61 -8.98 1.34
C THR A 24 10.93 -8.16 0.10
N LEU A 25 9.92 -7.86 -0.74
CA LEU A 25 10.08 -6.98 -1.91
C LEU A 25 10.68 -5.63 -1.52
N ILE A 26 10.15 -4.98 -0.48
CA ILE A 26 10.67 -3.68 -0.04
C ILE A 26 12.13 -3.80 0.41
N LYS A 27 12.48 -4.82 1.19
CA LYS A 27 13.86 -4.99 1.68
C LYS A 27 14.84 -5.26 0.54
N GLU A 28 14.41 -5.97 -0.49
CA GLU A 28 15.24 -6.29 -1.66
C GLU A 28 15.41 -5.10 -2.59
N GLN A 29 14.33 -4.37 -2.88
CA GLN A 29 14.31 -3.29 -3.87
C GLN A 29 14.65 -1.92 -3.27
N CYS A 30 14.55 -1.80 -1.95
CA CYS A 30 14.65 -0.55 -1.22
C CYS A 30 15.43 -0.75 0.10
N PRO A 31 16.72 -1.16 0.02
CA PRO A 31 17.50 -1.57 1.18
C PRO A 31 17.73 -0.45 2.21
N ASP A 32 17.65 0.82 1.78
CA ASP A 32 17.82 1.99 2.65
C ASP A 32 16.55 2.37 3.44
N MET A 33 15.47 1.58 3.33
CA MET A 33 14.23 1.79 4.08
C MET A 33 14.48 1.63 5.57
N SER A 34 14.26 2.69 6.35
CA SER A 34 14.41 2.63 7.80
C SER A 34 13.39 1.68 8.43
N GLU A 35 13.74 1.10 9.57
CA GLU A 35 12.84 0.20 10.32
C GLU A 35 11.55 0.91 10.73
N GLN A 36 11.60 2.20 11.03
CA GLN A 36 10.41 3.02 11.32
C GLN A 36 9.43 3.04 10.14
N CYS A 37 9.94 3.19 8.92
CA CYS A 37 9.11 3.19 7.71
C CYS A 37 8.58 1.80 7.38
N LEU A 38 9.40 0.76 7.54
CA LEU A 38 8.94 -0.63 7.43
C LEU A 38 7.83 -0.94 8.44
N ASN A 39 7.95 -0.47 9.69
CA ASN A 39 6.94 -0.70 10.71
C ASN A 39 5.65 0.06 10.42
N LEU A 40 5.74 1.31 9.95
CA LEU A 40 4.56 2.06 9.50
C LEU A 40 3.82 1.34 8.36
N ALA A 41 4.58 0.84 7.37
CA ALA A 41 4.04 0.04 6.28
C ALA A 41 3.35 -1.23 6.79
N LYS A 42 3.95 -1.96 7.73
CA LYS A 42 3.34 -3.16 8.35
C LYS A 42 2.07 -2.83 9.11
N GLU A 43 2.11 -1.80 9.96
CA GLU A 43 0.97 -1.36 10.77
C GLU A 43 -0.24 -1.04 9.87
N ALA A 44 -0.02 -0.34 8.75
CA ALA A 44 -1.08 0.00 7.80
C ALA A 44 -1.77 -1.21 7.14
N HIS A 45 -1.15 -2.39 7.17
CA HIS A 45 -1.70 -3.64 6.65
C HIS A 45 -2.28 -4.55 7.75
N GLN A 46 -2.13 -4.20 9.04
CA GLN A 46 -2.63 -5.05 10.12
C GLN A 46 -4.17 -5.03 10.20
N PRO A 47 -4.80 -6.17 10.51
CA PRO A 47 -6.19 -6.20 10.92
C PRO A 47 -6.40 -5.25 12.11
N GLY A 48 -7.34 -4.31 11.98
CA GLY A 48 -7.62 -3.33 13.03
C GLY A 48 -6.87 -1.99 12.89
N PHE A 49 -6.14 -1.76 11.79
CA PHE A 49 -5.68 -0.41 11.46
C PHE A 49 -6.88 0.52 11.29
N ASP A 50 -7.01 1.48 12.21
CA ASP A 50 -8.18 2.35 12.33
C ASP A 50 -7.81 3.84 12.25
N MET A 51 -8.78 4.72 12.47
CA MET A 51 -8.58 6.17 12.43
C MET A 51 -7.55 6.65 13.46
N VAL A 52 -7.47 6.02 14.64
CA VAL A 52 -6.51 6.41 15.69
C VAL A 52 -5.09 6.08 15.23
N ALA A 53 -4.89 4.86 14.71
CA ALA A 53 -3.62 4.44 14.12
C ALA A 53 -3.23 5.33 12.93
N ALA A 54 -4.19 5.68 12.07
CA ALA A 54 -3.97 6.56 10.92
C ALA A 54 -3.59 8.00 11.31
N VAL A 55 -4.13 8.54 12.41
CA VAL A 55 -3.72 9.85 12.93
C VAL A 55 -2.27 9.82 13.43
N LYS A 56 -1.83 8.71 14.05
CA LYS A 56 -0.43 8.52 14.43
C LYS A 56 0.46 8.37 13.19
N ALA A 57 0.03 7.57 12.22
CA ALA A 57 0.70 7.40 10.94
C ALA A 57 0.92 8.74 10.23
N LYS A 58 -0.06 9.64 10.24
CA LYS A 58 0.04 11.00 9.68
C LYS A 58 1.24 11.80 10.19
N GLN A 59 1.68 11.58 11.43
CA GLN A 59 2.85 12.27 11.99
C GLN A 59 4.18 11.69 11.48
N THR A 60 4.21 10.41 11.15
CA THR A 60 5.42 9.69 10.72
C THR A 60 5.54 9.61 9.20
N LEU A 61 4.42 9.64 8.48
CA LEU A 61 4.39 9.51 7.02
C LEU A 61 5.32 10.50 6.30
N PRO A 62 5.36 11.81 6.64
CA PRO A 62 6.20 12.76 5.95
C PRO A 62 7.70 12.44 6.01
N THR A 63 8.19 11.85 7.12
CA THR A 63 9.60 11.47 7.25
C THR A 63 9.94 10.22 6.43
N CYS A 64 8.95 9.39 6.13
CA CYS A 64 9.10 8.18 5.32
C CYS A 64 8.83 8.39 3.83
N ASN A 65 8.12 9.47 3.45
CA ASN A 65 7.77 9.76 2.06
C ASN A 65 8.96 9.69 1.10
N PRO A 66 10.13 10.30 1.37
CA PRO A 66 11.27 10.21 0.44
C PRO A 66 11.75 8.78 0.18
N ALA A 67 11.74 7.93 1.22
CA ALA A 67 12.13 6.53 1.10
C ALA A 67 11.09 5.73 0.30
N TYR A 68 9.80 5.95 0.55
CA TYR A 68 8.72 5.33 -0.23
C TYR A 68 8.72 5.77 -1.69
N GLU A 69 8.92 7.05 -1.96
CA GLU A 69 9.01 7.61 -3.32
C GLU A 69 10.19 7.03 -4.09
N THR A 70 11.36 6.94 -3.46
CA THR A 70 12.53 6.27 -4.06
C THR A 70 12.25 4.80 -4.35
N CYS A 71 11.58 4.12 -3.41
CA CYS A 71 11.20 2.72 -3.57
C CYS A 71 10.23 2.50 -4.74
N ILE A 72 9.23 3.38 -4.88
CA ILE A 72 8.31 3.39 -6.03
C ILE A 72 9.06 3.52 -7.34
N GLN A 73 10.07 4.41 -7.41
CA GLN A 73 10.86 4.60 -8.63
C GLN A 73 11.67 3.36 -8.99
N ASN A 74 12.27 2.69 -7.99
CA ASN A 74 13.01 1.45 -8.20
C ASN A 74 12.12 0.34 -8.75
N LEU A 75 10.91 0.19 -8.19
CA LEU A 75 9.95 -0.81 -8.63
C LEU A 75 9.33 -0.49 -10.00
N SER A 76 9.00 0.78 -10.25
CA SER A 76 8.27 1.19 -11.47
C SER A 76 9.17 1.40 -12.69
N GLY A 77 10.49 1.16 -12.58
CA GLY A 77 11.45 1.32 -13.67
C GLY A 77 11.52 2.73 -14.27
N GLY A 78 11.12 3.77 -13.53
CA GLY A 78 11.14 5.17 -14.00
C GLY A 78 10.14 5.53 -15.11
N GLY A 79 9.08 4.74 -15.31
CA GLY A 79 8.05 5.00 -16.34
C GLY A 79 7.26 6.30 -16.13
N PRO A 80 6.65 6.87 -17.19
CA PRO A 80 6.01 8.20 -17.18
C PRO A 80 4.75 8.34 -16.30
N GLU A 81 4.22 7.25 -15.75
CA GLU A 81 3.10 7.27 -14.78
C GLU A 81 3.56 7.27 -13.30
N THR A 82 4.85 7.56 -13.06
CA THR A 82 5.39 7.70 -11.70
C THR A 82 4.62 8.72 -10.88
N PHE A 83 4.24 8.33 -9.66
CA PHE A 83 3.77 9.23 -8.62
C PHE A 83 4.76 10.40 -8.48
N PRO A 84 4.34 11.66 -8.72
CA PRO A 84 5.28 12.77 -8.76
C PRO A 84 5.90 12.99 -7.38
N LEU A 85 7.23 13.12 -7.35
CA LEU A 85 7.95 13.47 -6.13
C LEU A 85 7.37 14.77 -5.54
N GLY A 86 7.03 14.73 -4.25
CA GLY A 86 6.48 15.90 -3.56
C GLY A 86 5.09 16.35 -4.04
N ALA A 87 4.33 15.49 -4.72
CA ALA A 87 2.95 15.80 -5.12
C ALA A 87 2.08 16.18 -3.91
N THR A 88 1.11 17.08 -4.11
CA THR A 88 0.10 17.41 -3.09
C THR A 88 -0.73 16.17 -2.76
N GLN A 89 -0.47 15.60 -1.60
CA GLN A 89 -1.08 14.36 -1.14
C GLN A 89 -2.47 14.61 -0.57
N ALA A 90 -3.32 13.59 -0.56
CA ALA A 90 -4.51 13.59 0.28
C ALA A 90 -4.14 13.86 1.75
N ASP A 91 -5.13 14.17 2.61
CA ASP A 91 -4.88 14.15 4.06
C ASP A 91 -4.21 12.81 4.42
N PRO A 92 -3.01 12.82 5.05
CA PRO A 92 -2.21 11.61 5.21
C PRO A 92 -2.94 10.49 5.96
N ALA A 93 -3.77 10.84 6.95
CA ALA A 93 -4.53 9.85 7.70
C ALA A 93 -5.60 9.21 6.81
N THR A 94 -6.34 10.03 6.07
CA THR A 94 -7.30 9.55 5.07
C THR A 94 -6.63 8.68 4.00
N CYS A 95 -5.42 9.03 3.56
CA CYS A 95 -4.69 8.26 2.57
C CYS A 95 -4.33 6.85 3.05
N VAL A 96 -3.72 6.73 4.23
CA VAL A 96 -3.27 5.43 4.76
C VAL A 96 -4.47 4.53 5.05
N LEU A 97 -5.61 5.09 5.46
CA LEU A 97 -6.86 4.33 5.62
C LEU A 97 -7.38 3.69 4.32
N GLN A 98 -6.93 4.14 3.15
CA GLN A 98 -7.30 3.53 1.88
C GLN A 98 -6.49 2.28 1.53
N ILE A 99 -5.43 1.95 2.28
CA ILE A 99 -4.60 0.77 1.99
C ILE A 99 -5.38 -0.53 2.15
N ALA A 100 -6.13 -0.70 3.24
CA ALA A 100 -6.96 -1.89 3.44
C ALA A 100 -8.02 -2.10 2.34
N PRO A 101 -8.86 -1.11 1.97
CA PRO A 101 -9.83 -1.29 0.88
C PRO A 101 -9.15 -1.48 -0.49
N ASP A 102 -7.99 -0.84 -0.72
CA ASP A 102 -7.20 -1.07 -1.94
C ASP A 102 -6.60 -2.48 -1.98
N HIS A 103 -6.08 -2.99 -0.87
CA HIS A 103 -5.54 -4.35 -0.76
C HIS A 103 -6.60 -5.38 -1.13
N ILE A 104 -7.83 -5.25 -0.60
CA ILE A 104 -8.96 -6.12 -0.98
C ILE A 104 -9.30 -5.98 -2.47
N LYS A 105 -9.34 -4.74 -2.97
CA LYS A 105 -9.64 -4.46 -4.38
C LYS A 105 -8.62 -5.13 -5.31
N TYR A 106 -7.33 -5.04 -5.01
CA TYR A 106 -6.26 -5.60 -5.84
C TYR A 106 -6.10 -7.10 -5.66
N PHE A 107 -6.37 -7.64 -4.47
CA PHE A 107 -6.39 -9.09 -4.26
C PHE A 107 -7.50 -9.75 -5.09
N LEU A 108 -8.68 -9.12 -5.17
CA LEU A 108 -9.81 -9.64 -5.95
C LEU A 108 -9.67 -9.41 -7.47
N ASP A 109 -9.00 -8.34 -7.87
CA ASP A 109 -8.79 -7.94 -9.26
C ASP A 109 -7.47 -7.15 -9.39
N ASN A 110 -6.37 -7.88 -9.55
CA ASN A 110 -5.02 -7.34 -9.51
C ASN A 110 -4.74 -6.39 -10.67
N ASP A 111 -5.39 -6.57 -11.83
CA ASP A 111 -5.26 -5.66 -12.98
C ASP A 111 -5.66 -4.22 -12.61
N LYS A 112 -6.51 -4.03 -11.60
CA LYS A 112 -6.83 -2.68 -11.09
C LYS A 112 -5.67 -1.97 -10.41
N ALA A 113 -4.65 -2.70 -9.97
CA ALA A 113 -3.42 -2.10 -9.45
C ALA A 113 -2.67 -1.36 -10.56
N SER A 114 -2.79 -1.77 -11.83
CA SER A 114 -2.14 -1.11 -12.98
C SER A 114 -2.74 0.27 -13.32
N THR A 115 -3.87 0.65 -12.72
CA THR A 115 -4.43 2.00 -12.90
C THR A 115 -3.86 2.95 -11.85
N PRO A 116 -3.18 4.05 -12.24
CA PRO A 116 -2.64 5.01 -11.28
C PRO A 116 -3.71 5.65 -10.40
N ILE A 117 -3.38 5.86 -9.12
CA ILE A 117 -4.26 6.61 -8.21
C ILE A 117 -3.98 8.11 -8.43
N PRO A 118 -5.02 8.95 -8.63
CA PRO A 118 -4.84 10.39 -8.78
C PRO A 118 -4.03 10.98 -7.63
N ALA A 119 -3.00 11.78 -7.95
CA ALA A 119 -2.08 12.34 -6.95
C ALA A 119 -2.79 13.06 -5.79
N SER A 120 -3.86 13.79 -6.07
CA SER A 120 -4.70 14.49 -5.08
C SER A 120 -5.42 13.57 -4.08
N ARG A 121 -5.44 12.26 -4.33
CA ARG A 121 -6.07 11.22 -3.50
C ARG A 121 -5.07 10.18 -3.00
N ASN A 122 -3.78 10.40 -3.25
CA ASN A 122 -2.73 9.42 -3.03
C ASN A 122 -1.67 9.96 -2.06
N CYS A 123 -0.82 9.07 -1.59
CA CYS A 123 0.36 9.36 -0.78
C CYS A 123 1.39 8.26 -1.05
N ALA A 124 2.66 8.52 -0.75
CA ALA A 124 3.75 7.63 -1.14
C ALA A 124 3.57 6.20 -0.61
N LEU A 125 3.09 5.99 0.62
CA LEU A 125 2.87 4.64 1.14
C LEU A 125 1.75 3.88 0.40
N ARG A 126 0.64 4.55 0.08
CA ARG A 126 -0.48 3.95 -0.66
C ARG A 126 -0.10 3.64 -2.10
N GLU A 127 0.69 4.51 -2.72
CA GLU A 127 1.22 4.24 -4.05
C GLU A 127 2.21 3.07 -4.04
N LEU A 128 3.12 3.03 -3.06
CA LEU A 128 4.07 1.93 -2.93
C LEU A 128 3.31 0.60 -2.79
N HIS A 129 2.24 0.58 -2.00
CA HIS A 129 1.33 -0.56 -1.90
C HIS A 129 0.73 -0.96 -3.26
N ARG A 130 0.21 0.00 -4.05
CA ARG A 130 -0.31 -0.26 -5.40
C ARG A 130 0.77 -0.87 -6.30
N VAL A 131 1.96 -0.28 -6.34
CA VAL A 131 3.06 -0.74 -7.18
C VAL A 131 3.52 -2.13 -6.77
N ALA A 132 3.57 -2.44 -5.47
CA ALA A 132 3.87 -3.80 -5.03
C ALA A 132 2.81 -4.82 -5.51
N HIS A 133 1.53 -4.43 -5.59
CA HIS A 133 0.50 -5.27 -6.22
C HIS A 133 0.73 -5.47 -7.72
N VAL A 134 1.29 -4.50 -8.44
CA VAL A 134 1.69 -4.67 -9.84
C VAL A 134 2.85 -5.67 -9.97
N GLU A 135 3.83 -5.60 -9.06
CA GLU A 135 5.02 -6.45 -9.10
C GLU A 135 4.79 -7.88 -8.62
N LEU A 136 4.09 -8.05 -7.49
CA LEU A 136 3.87 -9.36 -6.86
C LEU A 136 2.56 -10.03 -7.30
N GLY A 137 1.67 -9.29 -7.95
CA GLY A 137 0.35 -9.78 -8.31
C GLY A 137 -0.46 -10.20 -7.06
N PRO A 138 -1.14 -11.37 -7.11
CA PRO A 138 -1.88 -11.91 -5.96
C PRO A 138 -1.02 -12.29 -4.73
N LEU A 139 0.31 -12.17 -4.81
CA LEU A 139 1.23 -12.47 -3.71
C LEU A 139 1.55 -11.25 -2.82
N ALA A 140 1.09 -10.05 -3.19
CA ALA A 140 1.33 -8.81 -2.46
C ALA A 140 0.65 -8.74 -1.09
#